data_AF-A0A6A3RJ84-F1
#
_entry.id   AF-A0A6A3RJ84-F1
#
_cell.length_a   1.000
_cell.length_b   1.000
_cell.length_c   1.000
_cell.angle_alpha   90.00
_cell.angle_beta   90.00
_cell.angle_gamma   90.00
#
_symmetry.space_group_name_H-M   'P 1'
#
loop_
_entity.id
_entity.type
_entity.pdbx_description
1 polymer ?
#
loop_
_entity_poly.entity_id
_entity_poly.type
_entity_poly.pdbx_seq_one_letter_code
_entity_poly.pdbx_strand_id
1 'polypeptide(L)' 'MAPMTRLLKKDQDWEWTEAQEFAFERIKAALTTKPLLIYPDFARPFRLVTNAS' A
#
# COMPACT_ATOMS: atom_id res chain seq x y z
N MET A 1 8.03 5.05 -0.67
CA MET A 1 7.22 4.97 -1.91
C MET A 1 8.13 4.96 -3.15
N ALA A 2 8.89 3.91 -3.43
CA ALA A 2 9.97 4.07 -4.43
C ALA A 2 10.12 3.00 -5.52
N PRO A 3 9.88 1.69 -5.32
CA PRO A 3 10.03 0.74 -6.42
C PRO A 3 8.82 0.75 -7.38
N MET A 4 7.59 0.70 -6.87
CA MET A 4 6.39 0.65 -7.72
C MET A 4 6.00 1.98 -8.37
N THR A 5 6.09 3.08 -7.62
CA THR A 5 5.72 4.42 -8.09
C THR A 5 6.73 5.00 -9.08
N ARG A 6 7.95 4.46 -9.13
CA ARG A 6 8.99 4.87 -10.08
C ARG A 6 8.61 4.50 -11.51
N LEU A 7 8.01 3.32 -11.73
CA LEU A 7 7.55 2.87 -13.05
C LEU A 7 6.43 3.73 -13.65
N LEU A 8 5.78 4.58 -12.85
CA LEU A 8 4.70 5.47 -13.27
C LEU A 8 5.22 6.86 -13.71
N LYS A 9 6.51 7.13 -13.56
CA LYS A 9 7.10 8.43 -13.91
C LYS A 9 7.26 8.53 -15.42
N LYS A 10 7.02 9.73 -15.96
CA LYS A 10 7.32 10.05 -17.35
C LYS A 10 8.84 9.94 -17.58
N ASP A 11 9.22 9.47 -18.77
CA ASP A 11 10.61 9.32 -19.21
C ASP A 11 11.45 8.35 -18.34
N GLN A 12 10.79 7.46 -17.60
CA GLN A 12 11.42 6.35 -16.90
C GLN A 12 11.33 5.10 -17.77
N ASP A 13 12.47 4.47 -18.03
CA ASP A 13 12.51 3.16 -18.66
C ASP A 13 11.77 2.15 -17.79
N TRP A 14 10.88 1.39 -18.43
CA TRP A 14 10.10 0.37 -17.75
C TRP A 14 10.99 -0.84 -17.52
N GLU A 15 11.42 -1.00 -16.27
CA GLU A 15 12.28 -2.11 -15.85
C GLU A 15 11.65 -2.84 -14.67
N TRP A 16 11.37 -4.13 -14.86
CA TRP A 16 10.90 -5.00 -13.79
C TRP A 16 12.06 -5.82 -13.23
N THR A 17 12.59 -5.37 -12.09
CA THR A 17 13.69 -6.06 -11.41
C THR A 17 13.19 -6.71 -10.12
N GLU A 18 14.07 -7.42 -9.41
CA GLU A 18 13.78 -8.00 -8.09
C GLU A 18 13.23 -6.97 -7.09
N ALA A 19 13.64 -5.70 -7.20
CA ALA A 19 13.14 -4.64 -6.32
C ALA A 19 11.65 -4.32 -6.55
N GLN A 20 11.18 -4.39 -7.80
CA GLN A 20 9.77 -4.21 -8.15
C GLN A 20 8.96 -5.42 -7.73
N GLU A 21 9.44 -6.63 -8.02
CA GLU A 21 8.79 -7.89 -7.65
C GLU A 21 8.59 -7.99 -6.13
N PHE A 22 9.66 -7.75 -5.36
CA PHE A 22 9.60 -7.78 -3.91
C PHE A 22 8.59 -6.76 -3.34
N ALA A 23 8.55 -5.56 -3.91
CA ALA A 23 7.60 -4.54 -3.49
C ALA A 23 6.16 -4.89 -3.84
N PHE A 24 5.94 -5.49 -5.00
CA PHE A 24 4.62 -5.93 -5.45
C PHE A 24 4.07 -7.04 -4.54
N GLU A 25 4.86 -8.07 -4.26
CA GLU A 25 4.45 -9.18 -3.39
C GLU A 25 4.19 -8.72 -1.95
N ARG A 26 4.96 -7.76 -1.42
CA ARG A 26 4.66 -7.15 -0.12
C ARG A 26 3.32 -6.41 -0.09
N ILE A 27 2.99 -5.67 -1.15
CA ILE A 27 1.71 -4.96 -1.24
C ILE A 27 0.56 -5.97 -1.33
N LYS A 28 0.72 -6.99 -2.18
CA LYS A 28 -0.26 -8.06 -2.35
C LYS A 28 -0.53 -8.76 -1.01
N ALA A 29 0.50 -9.19 -0.29
CA ALA A 29 0.37 -9.77 1.03
C ALA A 29 -0.36 -8.81 2.00
N ALA A 30 0.07 -7.54 2.08
CA ALA A 30 -0.55 -6.58 2.99
C ALA A 30 -2.04 -6.31 2.71
N LEU A 31 -2.47 -6.42 1.44
CA LEU A 31 -3.86 -6.26 1.02
C LEU A 31 -4.69 -7.52 1.24
N THR A 32 -4.12 -8.71 1.03
CA THR A 32 -4.84 -9.98 1.18
C THR A 32 -4.91 -10.47 2.63
N THR A 33 -3.97 -10.07 3.49
CA THR A 33 -3.93 -10.53 4.89
C THR A 33 -4.61 -9.61 5.89
N LYS A 34 -4.97 -8.38 5.51
CA LYS A 34 -5.63 -7.45 6.45
C LYS A 34 -7.07 -7.89 6.72
N PRO A 35 -7.56 -7.75 7.97
CA PRO A 35 -8.94 -8.07 8.28
C PRO A 35 -9.87 -7.17 7.47
N LEU A 36 -10.99 -7.75 7.03
CA LEU A 36 -12.10 -7.01 6.42
C LEU A 36 -12.37 -5.76 7.26
N LEU A 37 -12.35 -4.59 6.60
CA LEU A 37 -12.75 -3.33 7.21
C LEU A 37 -14.20 -3.50 7.68
N ILE A 38 -14.36 -3.70 8.99
CA ILE A 38 -15.68 -3.82 9.61
C ILE A 38 -16.45 -2.54 9.29
N TYR A 39 -17.73 -2.71 8.94
CA TYR A 39 -18.60 -1.56 8.68
C TYR A 39 -18.60 -0.63 9.89
N PRO A 40 -18.43 0.68 9.69
CA PRO A 40 -18.38 1.62 10.81
C PRO A 40 -19.70 1.62 11.58
N ASP A 41 -19.62 1.40 12.89
CA ASP A 41 -20.74 1.60 13.80
C ASP A 41 -20.83 3.09 14.17
N PHE A 42 -21.78 3.80 13.56
CA PHE A 42 -21.98 5.24 13.77
C PHE A 42 -22.54 5.58 15.15
N ALA A 43 -22.98 4.61 15.95
CA ALA A 43 -23.36 4.84 17.34
C ALA A 43 -22.15 4.96 18.29
N ARG A 44 -20.92 4.68 17.80
CA ARG A 44 -19.69 4.73 18.58
C ARG A 44 -18.76 5.87 18.12
N PRO A 45 -17.93 6.41 19.02
CA PRO A 45 -16.95 7.41 18.65
C PRO A 45 -15.84 6.82 17.77
N PHE A 46 -15.43 7.56 16.75
CA PHE A 46 -14.33 7.20 15.88
C PHE A 46 -12.98 7.49 16.54
N ARG A 47 -12.00 6.60 16.34
CA ARG A 47 -10.61 6.81 16.77
C ARG A 47 -9.71 7.01 15.55
N LEU A 48 -9.14 8.21 15.44
CA LEU A 48 -8.11 8.50 14.44
C LEU A 48 -6.73 8.20 15.04
N VAL A 49 -5.99 7.27 14.43
CA VAL A 49 -4.59 7.03 14.76
C VAL A 49 -3.76 7.52 13.59
N THR A 50 -2.86 8.45 13.86
CA THR A 50 -1.88 8.97 12.89
C THR A 50 -0.49 8.61 13.37
N ASN A 51 0.38 8.18 12.46
CA ASN A 51 1.82 8.30 12.68
C ASN A 51 2.33 9.45 11.81
N ALA A 52 3.07 10.36 12.42
CA ALA A 52 3.77 11.41 11.69
C ALA A 52 5.24 10.99 11.64
N SER A 53 5.74 10.74 10.43
CA SER A 53 7.15 10.49 10.12
C SER A 53 7.56 11.30 8.91
#